data_AF-A0A3N7EEI4-F1
#
_entry.id   AF-A0A3N7EEI4-F1
#
_cell.length_a   1.000
_cell.length_b   1.000
_cell.length_c   1.000
_cell.angle_alpha   90.00
_cell.angle_beta   90.00
_cell.angle_gamma   90.00
#
_symmetry.space_group_name_H-M   'P 1'
#
loop_
_entity.id
_entity.type
_entity.pdbx_description
1 polymer ?
#
loop_
_entity_poly.entity_id
_entity_poly.type
_entity_poly.pdbx_seq_one_letter_code
_entity_poly.pdbx_strand_id
1 'polypeptide(L)'
;MPKIKPLDMKLIDLLFEMEGGYVLDFSDRTMSQFFLGELEIDIDDPLFAADGTSKARRLRSFLTLADIPTCVRALKALWQYRQAALANQHKDEPVVNAEGRFLTLIQGLESGSSADVIKGDPFAAVRQVNVDQAAQLKRALLDIHKLAPQARGYAFETFLQQLFEASNLQPRAPFRNTGEQIDGSFQCRGDIYLVEAKWVVNPVGAGELHIFQGKISQKAAWTRGVFISYYGFTDVGLEAFGRGKSLICISGKDINDALDKHIPFADVIDRKVRAAAETGSVFVPLDKLF
;
A
#
# COMPACT_ATOMS: atom_id res chain seq x y z
N MET A 1 -10.56 25.41 10.11
CA MET A 1 -9.64 24.91 9.07
C MET A 1 -10.46 24.18 8.01
N PRO A 2 -10.09 24.23 6.72
CA PRO A 2 -10.81 23.48 5.70
C PRO A 2 -10.76 21.97 6.00
N LYS A 3 -11.89 21.29 5.88
CA LYS A 3 -12.04 19.86 6.20
C LYS A 3 -11.16 19.00 5.27
N ILE A 4 -11.01 19.43 4.01
CA ILE A 4 -10.12 18.83 3.01
C ILE A 4 -8.91 19.75 2.83
N LYS A 5 -7.70 19.21 2.95
CA LYS A 5 -6.49 20.02 2.79
C LYS A 5 -6.33 20.43 1.32
N PRO A 6 -5.70 21.58 1.00
CA PRO A 6 -5.47 21.98 -0.38
C PRO A 6 -4.73 20.94 -1.23
N LEU A 7 -3.87 20.15 -0.59
CA LEU A 7 -3.16 19.04 -1.23
C LEU A 7 -4.09 17.90 -1.63
N ASP A 8 -5.00 17.53 -0.73
CA ASP A 8 -6.02 16.52 -0.96
C ASP A 8 -6.95 16.98 -2.09
N MET A 9 -7.28 18.28 -2.13
CA MET A 9 -8.05 18.86 -3.23
C MET A 9 -7.33 18.76 -4.58
N LYS A 10 -6.00 18.96 -4.63
CA LYS A 10 -5.22 18.73 -5.87
C LYS A 10 -5.24 17.26 -6.32
N LEU A 11 -5.22 16.32 -5.37
CA LEU A 11 -5.35 14.90 -5.69
C LEU A 11 -6.75 14.60 -6.24
N ILE A 12 -7.80 15.14 -5.62
CA ILE A 12 -9.19 15.04 -6.10
C ILE A 12 -9.29 15.62 -7.51
N ASP A 13 -8.70 16.79 -7.76
CA ASP A 13 -8.67 17.41 -9.08
C ASP A 13 -8.03 16.50 -10.14
N LEU A 14 -6.91 15.85 -9.80
CA LEU A 14 -6.24 14.91 -10.69
C LEU A 14 -7.07 13.64 -10.92
N LEU A 15 -7.60 13.03 -9.86
CA LEU A 15 -8.34 11.76 -9.94
C LEU A 15 -9.67 11.90 -10.67
N PHE A 16 -10.32 13.07 -10.58
CA PHE A 16 -11.60 13.31 -11.22
C PHE A 16 -11.51 14.25 -12.43
N GLU A 17 -10.31 14.42 -12.99
CA GLU A 17 -10.07 15.15 -14.24
C GLU A 17 -10.69 16.56 -14.23
N MET A 18 -10.48 17.27 -13.12
CA MET A 18 -11.13 18.57 -12.87
C MET A 18 -10.36 19.77 -13.43
N GLU A 19 -9.32 19.50 -14.22
CA GLU A 19 -8.57 20.51 -14.96
C GLU A 19 -9.48 21.13 -16.05
N GLY A 20 -9.50 22.45 -16.15
CA GLY A 20 -10.35 23.15 -17.13
C GLY A 20 -11.85 23.24 -16.78
N GLY A 21 -12.26 22.78 -15.60
CA GLY A 21 -13.65 22.94 -15.12
C GLY A 21 -14.57 21.73 -15.32
N TYR A 22 -14.02 20.62 -15.83
CA TYR A 22 -14.72 19.35 -16.00
C TYR A 22 -14.79 18.55 -14.68
N VAL A 23 -15.54 17.46 -14.68
CA VAL A 23 -15.52 16.43 -13.64
C VAL A 23 -15.76 15.13 -14.40
N LEU A 24 -14.71 14.32 -14.56
CA LEU A 24 -14.72 13.13 -15.42
C LEU A 24 -15.35 13.44 -16.80
N ASP A 25 -16.10 12.51 -17.37
CA ASP A 25 -16.81 12.68 -18.63
C ASP A 25 -18.24 13.24 -18.47
N PHE A 26 -18.58 13.80 -17.31
CA PHE A 26 -19.92 14.35 -17.07
C PHE A 26 -20.21 15.61 -17.89
N SER A 27 -21.39 15.65 -18.52
CA SER A 27 -22.10 16.91 -18.82
C SER A 27 -22.74 17.50 -17.55
N ASP A 28 -23.13 18.78 -17.56
CA ASP A 28 -23.83 19.38 -16.42
C ASP A 28 -25.08 18.57 -16.06
N ARG A 29 -25.92 18.22 -17.06
CA ARG A 29 -27.12 17.40 -16.87
C ARG A 29 -26.84 16.05 -16.22
N THR A 30 -25.82 15.33 -16.70
CA THR A 30 -25.49 13.99 -16.20
C THR A 30 -24.86 14.06 -14.81
N MET A 31 -24.10 15.11 -14.49
CA MET A 31 -23.58 15.33 -13.14
C MET A 31 -24.71 15.58 -12.15
N SER A 32 -25.67 16.45 -12.51
CA SER A 32 -26.83 16.73 -11.66
C SER A 32 -27.68 15.49 -11.41
N GLN A 33 -27.94 14.70 -12.45
CA GLN A 33 -28.65 13.42 -12.34
C GLN A 33 -27.89 12.42 -11.46
N PHE A 34 -26.57 12.34 -11.59
CA PHE A 34 -25.73 11.47 -10.77
C PHE A 34 -25.77 11.88 -9.29
N PHE A 35 -25.57 13.16 -8.98
CA PHE A 35 -25.58 13.64 -7.60
C PHE A 35 -26.97 13.49 -6.96
N LEU A 36 -28.04 13.76 -7.69
CA LEU A 36 -29.39 13.60 -7.18
C LEU A 36 -29.74 12.12 -6.97
N GLY A 37 -29.38 11.24 -7.91
CA GLY A 37 -29.71 9.82 -7.87
C GLY A 37 -28.88 9.01 -6.88
N GLU A 38 -27.57 9.23 -6.82
CA GLU A 38 -26.64 8.43 -6.01
C GLU A 38 -26.41 9.02 -4.61
N LEU A 39 -26.54 10.34 -4.47
CA LEU A 39 -26.16 11.05 -3.24
C LEU A 39 -27.32 11.78 -2.58
N GLU A 40 -28.48 11.85 -3.24
CA GLU A 40 -29.66 12.64 -2.83
C GLU A 40 -29.33 14.12 -2.63
N ILE A 41 -28.42 14.66 -3.45
CA ILE A 41 -27.90 16.03 -3.35
C ILE A 41 -28.12 16.77 -4.65
N ASP A 42 -28.72 17.97 -4.56
CA ASP A 42 -28.77 18.89 -5.68
C ASP A 42 -27.45 19.67 -5.80
N ILE A 43 -26.57 19.25 -6.70
CA ILE A 43 -25.28 19.90 -6.95
C ILE A 43 -25.41 21.20 -7.78
N ASP A 44 -26.59 21.51 -8.31
CA ASP A 44 -26.90 22.78 -8.97
C ASP A 44 -27.37 23.86 -8.00
N ASP A 45 -27.56 23.52 -6.72
CA ASP A 45 -28.01 24.46 -5.69
C ASP A 45 -27.07 25.70 -5.67
N PRO A 46 -27.63 26.93 -5.63
CA PRO A 46 -26.84 28.16 -5.57
C PRO A 46 -25.79 28.19 -4.44
N LEU A 47 -26.00 27.42 -3.37
CA LEU A 47 -25.04 27.20 -2.29
C LEU A 47 -23.67 26.76 -2.79
N PHE A 48 -23.62 25.93 -3.84
CA PHE A 48 -22.38 25.39 -4.41
C PHE A 48 -21.81 26.24 -5.57
N ALA A 49 -22.52 27.29 -5.99
CA ALA A 49 -22.11 28.14 -7.11
C ALA A 49 -21.31 29.39 -6.70
N ALA A 50 -21.02 29.56 -5.40
CA ALA A 50 -20.41 30.77 -4.84
C ALA A 50 -19.09 31.19 -5.51
N ASP A 51 -18.23 30.22 -5.86
CA ASP A 51 -16.93 30.46 -6.49
C ASP A 51 -16.95 30.24 -8.02
N GLY A 52 -18.15 30.10 -8.59
CA GLY A 52 -18.43 29.98 -10.03
C GLY A 52 -19.20 28.72 -10.41
N THR A 53 -19.66 28.68 -11.66
CA THR A 53 -20.71 27.75 -12.10
C THR A 53 -20.23 26.47 -12.78
N SER A 54 -18.93 26.32 -13.04
CA SER A 54 -18.41 25.09 -13.66
C SER A 54 -18.57 23.88 -12.73
N LYS A 55 -18.76 22.69 -13.31
CA LYS A 55 -18.86 21.42 -12.57
C LYS A 55 -17.78 21.26 -11.52
N ALA A 56 -16.52 21.51 -11.91
CA ALA A 56 -15.40 21.41 -10.99
C ALA A 56 -15.52 22.40 -9.81
N ARG A 57 -15.95 23.64 -10.07
CA ARG A 57 -16.12 24.66 -9.01
C ARG A 57 -17.24 24.28 -8.07
N ARG A 58 -18.37 23.79 -8.60
CA ARG A 58 -19.48 23.28 -7.80
C ARG A 58 -19.08 22.11 -6.93
N LEU A 59 -18.33 21.15 -7.48
CA LEU A 59 -17.79 20.03 -6.71
C LEU A 59 -16.82 20.48 -5.61
N ARG A 60 -15.91 21.41 -5.89
CA ARG A 60 -14.99 21.96 -4.87
C ARG A 60 -15.74 22.70 -3.76
N SER A 61 -16.75 23.49 -4.12
CA SER A 61 -17.60 24.20 -3.16
C SER A 61 -18.37 23.23 -2.27
N PHE A 62 -19.01 22.22 -2.87
CA PHE A 62 -19.66 21.13 -2.16
C PHE A 62 -18.73 20.43 -1.17
N LEU A 63 -17.54 20.02 -1.61
CA LEU A 63 -16.55 19.35 -0.77
C LEU A 63 -15.99 20.22 0.37
N THR A 64 -16.10 21.55 0.24
CA THR A 64 -15.70 22.51 1.27
C THR A 64 -16.80 22.70 2.32
N LEU A 65 -18.07 22.70 1.89
CA LEU A 65 -19.23 23.00 2.73
C LEU A 65 -19.79 21.76 3.45
N ALA A 66 -19.87 20.62 2.75
CA ALA A 66 -20.45 19.40 3.27
C ALA A 66 -19.68 18.83 4.48
N ASP A 67 -20.33 17.97 5.27
CA ASP A 67 -19.67 17.23 6.35
C ASP A 67 -18.78 16.11 5.80
N ILE A 68 -17.84 15.64 6.62
CA ILE A 68 -16.87 14.62 6.21
C ILE A 68 -17.56 13.34 5.69
N PRO A 69 -18.59 12.78 6.38
CA PRO A 69 -19.30 11.61 5.89
C PRO A 69 -19.91 11.83 4.49
N THR A 70 -20.51 12.99 4.24
CA THR A 70 -21.10 13.31 2.93
C THR A 70 -20.04 13.50 1.86
N CYS A 71 -18.92 14.16 2.17
CA CYS A 71 -17.77 14.27 1.26
C CYS A 71 -17.22 12.89 0.89
N VAL A 72 -16.99 12.02 1.88
CA VAL A 72 -16.48 10.66 1.68
C VAL A 72 -17.45 9.84 0.83
N ARG A 73 -18.76 9.93 1.08
CA ARG A 73 -19.79 9.25 0.28
C ARG A 73 -19.74 9.70 -1.19
N ALA A 74 -19.68 11.00 -1.43
CA ALA A 74 -19.60 11.56 -2.78
C ALA A 74 -18.33 11.14 -3.52
N LEU A 75 -17.17 11.20 -2.85
CA LEU A 75 -15.88 10.80 -3.41
C LEU A 75 -15.87 9.31 -3.77
N LYS A 76 -16.43 8.43 -2.92
CA LYS A 76 -16.56 6.99 -3.19
C LYS A 76 -17.46 6.71 -4.40
N ALA A 77 -18.59 7.42 -4.51
CA ALA A 77 -19.49 7.28 -5.65
C ALA A 77 -18.81 7.72 -6.97
N LEU A 78 -18.12 8.87 -6.96
CA LEU A 78 -17.37 9.35 -8.12
C LEU A 78 -16.23 8.39 -8.52
N TRP A 79 -15.56 7.80 -7.52
CA TRP A 79 -14.53 6.78 -7.76
C TRP A 79 -15.11 5.55 -8.45
N GLN A 80 -16.24 5.02 -7.96
CA GLN A 80 -16.93 3.90 -8.60
C GLN A 80 -17.33 4.22 -10.04
N TYR A 81 -17.86 5.42 -10.28
CA TYR A 81 -18.20 5.88 -11.62
C TYR A 81 -16.96 5.93 -12.54
N ARG A 82 -15.83 6.48 -12.08
CA ARG A 82 -14.56 6.49 -12.83
C ARG A 82 -14.13 5.07 -13.21
N GLN A 83 -14.14 4.14 -12.25
CA GLN A 83 -13.76 2.75 -12.49
C GLN A 83 -14.67 2.08 -13.54
N ALA A 84 -15.98 2.34 -13.47
CA ALA A 84 -16.93 1.84 -14.46
C ALA A 84 -16.71 2.46 -15.85
N ALA A 85 -16.45 3.77 -15.92
CA ALA A 85 -16.20 4.47 -17.18
C ALA A 85 -14.92 3.97 -17.87
N LEU A 86 -13.82 3.77 -17.12
CA LEU A 86 -12.57 3.22 -17.64
C LEU A 86 -12.75 1.78 -18.14
N ALA A 87 -13.45 0.94 -17.36
CA ALA A 87 -13.76 -0.43 -17.75
C ALA A 87 -14.60 -0.51 -19.03
N ASN A 88 -15.65 0.32 -19.14
CA ASN A 88 -16.52 0.38 -20.31
C ASN A 88 -15.80 0.89 -21.56
N GLN A 89 -14.80 1.77 -21.40
CA GLN A 89 -14.01 2.32 -22.50
C GLN A 89 -12.76 1.47 -22.81
N HIS A 90 -12.53 0.36 -22.11
CA HIS A 90 -11.32 -0.46 -22.19
C HIS A 90 -10.03 0.38 -22.07
N LYS A 91 -10.03 1.37 -21.18
CA LYS A 91 -8.87 2.24 -20.92
C LYS A 91 -8.16 1.80 -19.65
N ASP A 92 -6.83 1.79 -19.70
CA ASP A 92 -6.00 1.64 -18.50
C ASP A 92 -6.12 2.88 -17.61
N GLU A 93 -5.89 2.72 -16.31
CA GLU A 93 -5.87 3.83 -15.34
C GLU A 93 -4.68 4.76 -15.63
N PRO A 94 -4.91 6.01 -16.09
CA PRO A 94 -3.83 6.93 -16.46
C PRO A 94 -3.04 7.47 -15.26
N VAL A 95 -3.62 7.46 -14.05
CA VAL A 95 -2.97 7.97 -12.86
C VAL A 95 -2.25 6.84 -12.12
N VAL A 96 -0.92 6.96 -12.02
CA VAL A 96 -0.10 5.99 -11.28
C VAL A 96 -0.59 5.84 -9.84
N ASN A 97 -0.89 4.60 -9.45
CA ASN A 97 -1.42 4.20 -8.15
C ASN A 97 -2.66 5.02 -7.71
N ALA A 98 -3.59 5.27 -8.64
CA ALA A 98 -4.80 6.05 -8.38
C ALA A 98 -5.61 5.47 -7.21
N GLU A 99 -5.84 4.16 -7.20
CA GLU A 99 -6.63 3.47 -6.17
C GLU A 99 -6.00 3.58 -4.79
N GLY A 100 -4.70 3.29 -4.64
CA GLY A 100 -4.00 3.40 -3.36
C GLY A 100 -3.99 4.83 -2.82
N ARG A 101 -3.81 5.82 -3.70
CA ARG A 101 -3.87 7.24 -3.34
C ARG A 101 -5.28 7.65 -2.91
N PHE A 102 -6.31 7.16 -3.61
CA PHE A 102 -7.70 7.41 -3.27
C PHE A 102 -8.08 6.80 -1.91
N LEU A 103 -7.73 5.54 -1.66
CA LEU A 103 -8.00 4.87 -0.38
C LEU A 103 -7.31 5.58 0.80
N THR A 104 -6.07 6.03 0.61
CA THR A 104 -5.33 6.81 1.62
C THR A 104 -6.02 8.15 1.93
N LEU A 105 -6.50 8.86 0.90
CA LEU A 105 -7.28 10.09 1.07
C LEU A 105 -8.54 9.84 1.89
N ILE A 106 -9.32 8.81 1.54
CA ILE A 106 -10.57 8.46 2.24
C ILE A 106 -10.29 8.11 3.70
N GLN A 107 -9.28 7.27 3.97
CA GLN A 107 -8.91 6.93 5.34
C GLN A 107 -8.52 8.17 6.14
N GLY A 108 -7.73 9.08 5.57
CA GLY A 108 -7.34 10.33 6.23
C GLY A 108 -8.52 11.26 6.57
N LEU A 109 -9.53 11.30 5.69
CA LEU A 109 -10.78 12.03 5.95
C LEU A 109 -11.61 11.36 7.06
N GLU A 110 -11.75 10.04 7.03
CA GLU A 110 -12.54 9.26 8.00
C GLU A 110 -11.89 9.22 9.40
N SER A 111 -10.56 9.19 9.49
CA SER A 111 -9.85 9.09 10.79
C SER A 111 -9.82 10.38 11.60
N GLY A 112 -10.17 11.52 11.00
CA GLY A 112 -10.11 12.83 11.66
C GLY A 112 -8.66 13.32 11.88
N SER A 113 -8.42 14.60 11.57
CA SER A 113 -7.10 15.24 11.68
C SER A 113 -6.39 15.01 13.01
N SER A 114 -5.28 14.29 12.99
CA SER A 114 -4.19 14.43 13.96
C SER A 114 -3.07 15.30 13.37
N ALA A 115 -2.95 16.50 13.96
CA ALA A 115 -1.83 17.45 14.08
C ALA A 115 -0.75 17.63 12.97
N ASP A 116 -0.67 18.88 12.51
CA ASP A 116 0.45 19.67 11.95
C ASP A 116 1.81 19.00 11.62
N VAL A 117 2.16 18.95 10.32
CA VAL A 117 3.55 19.05 9.83
C VAL A 117 3.63 19.85 8.51
N ILE A 118 4.09 21.10 8.66
CA ILE A 118 4.99 21.93 7.80
C ILE A 118 4.59 22.32 6.36
N LYS A 119 4.65 23.64 6.11
CA LYS A 119 4.59 24.35 4.81
C LYS A 119 5.77 24.00 3.89
N GLY A 120 5.45 23.74 2.62
CA GLY A 120 6.34 23.35 1.52
C GLY A 120 5.58 22.34 0.68
N ASP A 121 5.77 22.28 -0.65
CA ASP A 121 5.07 21.32 -1.51
C ASP A 121 5.08 19.91 -0.88
N PRO A 122 3.93 19.41 -0.37
CA PRO A 122 3.91 18.22 0.47
C PRO A 122 4.12 16.94 -0.34
N PHE A 123 4.03 16.99 -1.68
CA PHE A 123 4.39 15.86 -2.53
C PHE A 123 5.77 15.98 -3.15
N ALA A 124 6.38 17.17 -3.24
CA ALA A 124 7.82 17.23 -3.48
C ALA A 124 8.54 16.65 -2.26
N ALA A 125 8.16 17.04 -1.05
CA ALA A 125 8.76 16.51 0.17
C ALA A 125 8.35 15.06 0.48
N VAL A 126 7.14 14.57 0.18
CA VAL A 126 6.79 13.14 0.41
C VAL A 126 7.17 12.25 -0.77
N ARG A 127 7.17 12.71 -2.03
CA ARG A 127 7.81 11.93 -3.11
C ARG A 127 9.31 11.97 -2.98
N GLN A 128 9.95 13.10 -2.65
CA GLN A 128 11.36 13.09 -2.29
C GLN A 128 11.55 12.30 -1.01
N VAL A 129 10.79 12.43 0.06
CA VAL A 129 10.99 11.57 1.25
C VAL A 129 10.75 10.11 0.93
N ASN A 130 9.79 9.71 0.09
CA ASN A 130 9.57 8.30 -0.23
C ASN A 130 10.58 7.77 -1.28
N VAL A 131 11.04 8.61 -2.22
CA VAL A 131 12.15 8.31 -3.16
C VAL A 131 13.50 8.33 -2.45
N ASP A 132 13.73 9.28 -1.56
CA ASP A 132 14.91 9.45 -0.72
C ASP A 132 14.92 8.38 0.37
N GLN A 133 13.78 7.98 0.94
CA GLN A 133 13.66 6.88 1.89
C GLN A 133 13.82 5.55 1.17
N ALA A 134 13.24 5.35 -0.02
CA ALA A 134 13.53 4.17 -0.84
C ALA A 134 15.01 4.13 -1.26
N ALA A 135 15.61 5.27 -1.62
CA ALA A 135 17.03 5.38 -1.95
C ALA A 135 17.94 5.18 -0.72
N GLN A 136 17.54 5.67 0.45
CA GLN A 136 18.22 5.46 1.73
C GLN A 136 18.14 3.99 2.14
N LEU A 137 16.96 3.37 2.05
CA LEU A 137 16.76 1.94 2.29
C LEU A 137 17.58 1.11 1.30
N LYS A 138 17.57 1.46 0.02
CA LYS A 138 18.40 0.80 -1.00
C LYS A 138 19.89 0.92 -0.66
N ARG A 139 20.35 2.11 -0.29
CA ARG A 139 21.73 2.33 0.14
C ARG A 139 22.08 1.53 1.39
N ALA A 140 21.20 1.53 2.40
CA ALA A 140 21.36 0.73 3.61
C ALA A 140 21.46 -0.76 3.29
N LEU A 141 20.61 -1.27 2.39
CA LEU A 141 20.63 -2.65 1.92
C LEU A 141 21.96 -3.01 1.23
N LEU A 142 22.48 -2.10 0.40
CA LEU A 142 23.78 -2.27 -0.25
C LEU A 142 24.95 -2.20 0.75
N ASP A 143 24.86 -1.36 1.77
CA ASP A 143 25.89 -1.19 2.79
C ASP A 143 26.03 -2.44 3.68
N ILE A 144 24.97 -3.24 3.85
CA ILE A 144 25.05 -4.54 4.57
C ILE A 144 26.10 -5.46 3.94
N HIS A 145 26.25 -5.47 2.61
CA HIS A 145 27.26 -6.31 1.94
C HIS A 145 28.70 -5.97 2.35
N LYS A 146 28.95 -4.74 2.82
CA LYS A 146 30.27 -4.29 3.26
C LYS A 146 30.64 -4.83 4.64
N LEU A 147 29.68 -5.35 5.39
CA LEU A 147 29.90 -5.89 6.73
C LEU A 147 30.46 -7.32 6.69
N ALA A 148 31.09 -7.72 7.79
CA ALA A 148 31.54 -9.10 7.99
C ALA A 148 30.36 -10.08 8.06
N PRO A 149 30.52 -11.36 7.66
CA PRO A 149 29.41 -12.30 7.48
C PRO A 149 28.42 -12.40 8.65
N GLN A 150 28.91 -12.44 9.90
CA GLN A 150 28.06 -12.54 11.09
C GLN A 150 27.27 -11.25 11.36
N ALA A 151 27.86 -10.08 11.08
CA ALA A 151 27.21 -8.79 11.29
C ALA A 151 26.10 -8.52 10.26
N ARG A 152 26.11 -9.21 9.11
CA ARG A 152 25.11 -9.04 8.05
C ARG A 152 23.71 -9.47 8.48
N GLY A 153 23.58 -10.55 9.25
CA GLY A 153 22.30 -11.04 9.74
C GLY A 153 21.57 -9.99 10.60
N TYR A 154 22.25 -9.52 11.66
CA TYR A 154 21.71 -8.47 12.54
C TYR A 154 21.44 -7.15 11.81
N ALA A 155 22.33 -6.75 10.90
CA ALA A 155 22.11 -5.55 10.09
C ALA A 155 20.90 -5.72 9.16
N PHE A 156 20.66 -6.94 8.65
CA PHE A 156 19.49 -7.23 7.83
C PHE A 156 18.18 -7.21 8.61
N GLU A 157 18.15 -7.78 9.82
CA GLU A 157 17.00 -7.67 10.73
C GLU A 157 16.65 -6.20 11.02
N THR A 158 17.67 -5.38 11.32
CA THR A 158 17.51 -3.95 11.57
C THR A 158 16.99 -3.22 10.32
N PHE A 159 17.51 -3.56 9.14
CA PHE A 159 17.02 -3.02 7.88
C PHE A 159 15.56 -3.40 7.60
N LEU A 160 15.16 -4.65 7.87
CA LEU A 160 13.78 -5.10 7.68
C LEU A 160 12.81 -4.36 8.60
N GLN A 161 13.21 -4.11 9.85
CA GLN A 161 12.43 -3.28 10.76
C GLN A 161 12.17 -1.89 10.16
N GLN A 162 13.20 -1.24 9.61
CA GLN A 162 13.07 0.07 8.96
C GLN A 162 12.20 0.01 7.69
N LEU A 163 12.34 -1.04 6.88
CA LEU A 163 11.53 -1.26 5.68
C LEU A 163 10.04 -1.41 6.02
N PHE A 164 9.74 -2.17 7.08
CA PHE A 164 8.37 -2.37 7.56
C PHE A 164 7.78 -1.10 8.18
N GLU A 165 8.56 -0.34 8.94
CA GLU A 165 8.17 0.97 9.47
C GLU A 165 7.85 1.95 8.35
N ALA A 166 8.73 2.05 7.34
CA ALA A 166 8.53 2.87 6.16
C ALA A 166 7.26 2.50 5.37
N SER A 167 6.82 1.25 5.50
CA SER A 167 5.62 0.72 4.85
C SER A 167 4.38 0.69 5.76
N ASN A 168 4.44 1.34 6.94
CA ASN A 168 3.37 1.40 7.94
C ASN A 168 2.87 0.02 8.42
N LEU A 169 3.75 -0.98 8.48
CA LEU A 169 3.40 -2.34 8.88
C LEU A 169 3.43 -2.57 10.41
N GLN A 170 3.62 -1.53 11.21
CA GLN A 170 3.70 -1.62 12.69
C GLN A 170 4.58 -2.78 13.20
N PRO A 171 5.84 -2.87 12.76
CA PRO A 171 6.69 -4.00 13.08
C PRO A 171 7.09 -4.03 14.57
N ARG A 172 7.28 -5.23 15.09
CA ARG A 172 7.80 -5.53 16.42
C ARG A 172 9.12 -6.26 16.30
N ALA A 173 10.07 -5.82 17.13
CA ALA A 173 11.40 -6.39 17.28
C ALA A 173 11.38 -7.90 17.61
N PRO A 174 12.52 -8.61 17.41
CA PRO A 174 12.64 -10.02 17.75
C PRO A 174 12.17 -10.33 19.16
N PHE A 175 11.46 -11.44 19.33
CA PHE A 175 10.95 -11.87 20.63
C PHE A 175 11.13 -13.36 20.83
N ARG A 176 11.16 -13.77 22.11
CA ARG A 176 11.28 -15.16 22.52
C ARG A 176 10.00 -15.61 23.18
N ASN A 177 9.43 -16.69 22.65
CA ASN A 177 8.47 -17.51 23.38
C ASN A 177 9.24 -18.62 24.11
N THR A 178 8.59 -19.35 25.01
CA THR A 178 9.20 -20.48 25.72
C THR A 178 9.78 -21.50 24.73
N GLY A 179 11.10 -21.53 24.59
CA GLY A 179 11.82 -22.44 23.70
C GLY A 179 11.89 -22.04 22.21
N GLU A 180 11.43 -20.85 21.83
CA GLU A 180 11.33 -20.44 20.42
C GLU A 180 11.75 -18.97 20.24
N GLN A 181 12.61 -18.71 19.25
CA GLN A 181 12.96 -17.37 18.81
C GLN A 181 12.28 -17.07 17.46
N ILE A 182 11.65 -15.90 17.38
CA ILE A 182 11.03 -15.32 16.18
C ILE A 182 11.73 -13.98 15.91
N ASP A 183 12.17 -13.77 14.68
CA ASP A 183 12.97 -12.60 14.30
C ASP A 183 12.14 -11.31 14.25
N GLY A 184 10.82 -11.43 14.24
CA GLY A 184 9.93 -10.29 14.44
C GLY A 184 8.48 -10.60 14.08
N SER A 185 7.65 -9.58 14.14
CA SER A 185 6.29 -9.65 13.61
C SER A 185 5.84 -8.29 13.11
N PHE A 186 4.83 -8.26 12.26
CA PHE A 186 4.22 -7.02 11.80
C PHE A 186 2.73 -7.21 11.54
N GLN A 187 1.99 -6.11 11.41
CA GLN A 187 0.58 -6.09 11.04
C GLN A 187 0.41 -5.57 9.62
N CYS A 188 -0.35 -6.29 8.80
CA CYS A 188 -0.72 -5.83 7.47
C CYS A 188 -2.21 -6.08 7.26
N ARG A 189 -2.97 -5.03 6.94
CA ARG A 189 -4.43 -5.09 6.69
C ARG A 189 -5.24 -5.80 7.79
N GLY A 190 -4.79 -5.71 9.04
CA GLY A 190 -5.43 -6.34 10.20
C GLY A 190 -4.98 -7.78 10.50
N ASP A 191 -4.19 -8.39 9.61
CA ASP A 191 -3.58 -9.70 9.83
C ASP A 191 -2.19 -9.57 10.49
N ILE A 192 -1.85 -10.54 11.35
CA ILE A 192 -0.54 -10.63 12.01
C ILE A 192 0.37 -11.58 11.22
N TYR A 193 1.58 -11.11 10.94
CA TYR A 193 2.62 -11.85 10.26
C TYR A 193 3.81 -12.07 11.19
N LEU A 194 4.24 -13.32 11.36
CA LEU A 194 5.52 -13.64 11.98
C LEU A 194 6.62 -13.62 10.92
N VAL A 195 7.81 -13.14 11.30
CA VAL A 195 8.94 -12.99 10.39
C VAL A 195 10.07 -13.92 10.80
N GLU A 196 10.64 -14.59 9.81
CA GLU A 196 11.96 -15.23 9.86
C GLU A 196 12.80 -14.62 8.73
N ALA A 197 14.02 -14.17 9.04
CA ALA A 197 14.88 -13.47 8.11
C ALA A 197 16.26 -14.11 8.03
N LYS A 198 16.75 -14.31 6.80
CA LYS A 198 18.07 -14.91 6.55
C LYS A 198 18.91 -14.14 5.55
N TRP A 199 20.14 -13.87 5.96
CA TRP A 199 21.21 -13.38 5.11
C TRP A 199 22.31 -14.45 4.96
N VAL A 200 21.99 -15.51 4.22
CA VAL A 200 22.91 -16.63 3.95
C VAL A 200 23.12 -16.76 2.45
N VAL A 201 24.37 -16.96 2.01
CA VAL A 201 24.72 -17.00 0.57
C VAL A 201 24.05 -18.17 -0.14
N ASN A 202 23.90 -19.31 0.55
CA ASN A 202 23.24 -20.48 0.01
C ASN A 202 21.72 -20.26 0.04
N PRO A 203 21.02 -20.40 -1.11
CA PRO A 203 19.57 -20.26 -1.14
C PRO A 203 18.90 -21.26 -0.20
N VAL A 204 17.80 -20.82 0.42
CA VAL A 204 17.08 -21.59 1.43
C VAL A 204 16.34 -22.78 0.81
N GLY A 205 16.42 -23.94 1.46
CA GLY A 205 15.73 -25.17 1.06
C GLY A 205 14.48 -25.48 1.91
N ALA A 206 13.81 -26.58 1.60
CA ALA A 206 12.55 -26.99 2.24
C ALA A 206 12.67 -27.17 3.76
N GLY A 207 13.80 -27.67 4.26
CA GLY A 207 13.98 -27.97 5.69
C GLY A 207 13.76 -26.76 6.59
N GLU A 208 14.31 -25.61 6.23
CA GLU A 208 14.15 -24.39 7.02
C GLU A 208 12.73 -23.83 6.93
N LEU A 209 12.11 -23.91 5.74
CA LEU A 209 10.72 -23.53 5.54
C LEU A 209 9.78 -24.41 6.39
N HIS A 210 10.04 -25.71 6.50
CA HIS A 210 9.28 -26.62 7.36
C HIS A 210 9.44 -26.31 8.84
N ILE A 211 10.66 -25.97 9.29
CA ILE A 211 10.89 -25.55 10.68
C ILE A 211 10.04 -24.33 11.00
N PHE A 212 10.07 -23.31 10.14
CA PHE A 212 9.30 -22.09 10.37
C PHE A 212 7.78 -22.30 10.22
N GLN A 213 7.33 -23.12 9.27
CA GLN A 213 5.92 -23.51 9.18
C GLN A 213 5.44 -24.24 10.44
N GLY A 214 6.28 -25.09 11.03
CA GLY A 214 5.99 -25.75 12.29
C GLY A 214 5.75 -24.76 13.43
N LYS A 215 6.59 -23.72 13.52
CA LYS A 215 6.42 -22.60 14.45
C LYS A 215 5.08 -21.89 14.27
N ILE A 216 4.72 -21.55 13.02
CA ILE A 216 3.45 -20.87 12.69
C ILE A 216 2.24 -21.73 13.04
N SER A 217 2.32 -23.04 12.77
CA SER A 217 1.20 -23.97 12.99
C SER A 217 0.85 -24.16 14.47
N GLN A 218 1.71 -23.73 15.39
CA GLN A 218 1.48 -23.70 16.83
C GLN A 218 0.84 -22.39 17.33
N LYS A 219 0.59 -21.43 16.43
CA LYS A 219 -0.02 -20.13 16.74
C LYS A 219 -1.52 -20.15 16.43
N ALA A 220 -2.18 -19.02 16.64
CA ALA A 220 -3.59 -18.88 16.28
C ALA A 220 -3.78 -19.15 14.78
N ALA A 221 -4.90 -19.78 14.42
CA ALA A 221 -5.16 -20.25 13.04
C ALA A 221 -5.08 -19.15 11.96
N TRP A 222 -5.31 -17.89 12.34
CA TRP A 222 -5.20 -16.72 11.45
C TRP A 222 -3.78 -16.16 11.33
N THR A 223 -2.80 -16.73 12.04
CA THR A 223 -1.40 -16.28 12.00
C THR A 223 -0.76 -16.73 10.70
N ARG A 224 -0.15 -15.79 9.99
CA ARG A 224 0.62 -16.07 8.77
C ARG A 224 2.11 -15.86 9.04
N GLY A 225 2.94 -16.48 8.22
CA GLY A 225 4.38 -16.24 8.24
C GLY A 225 4.88 -15.56 6.97
N VAL A 226 5.95 -14.79 7.13
CA VAL A 226 6.79 -14.32 6.04
C VAL A 226 8.20 -14.84 6.26
N PHE A 227 8.70 -15.62 5.31
CA PHE A 227 10.09 -16.03 5.27
C PHE A 227 10.84 -15.13 4.29
N ILE A 228 11.85 -14.41 4.78
CA ILE A 228 12.66 -13.50 3.96
C ILE A 228 14.07 -14.07 3.85
N SER A 229 14.48 -14.41 2.64
CA SER A 229 15.85 -14.87 2.35
C SER A 229 16.51 -13.93 1.35
N TYR A 230 17.61 -13.28 1.74
CA TYR A 230 18.26 -12.33 0.84
C TYR A 230 18.74 -12.97 -0.47
N TYR A 231 19.39 -14.14 -0.39
CA TYR A 231 19.84 -14.89 -1.57
C TYR A 231 18.76 -15.85 -2.13
N GLY A 232 17.52 -15.73 -1.65
CA GLY A 232 16.37 -16.45 -2.19
C GLY A 232 16.28 -17.91 -1.75
N PHE A 233 15.63 -18.71 -2.58
CA PHE A 233 15.22 -20.07 -2.29
C PHE A 233 15.62 -21.00 -3.43
N THR A 234 15.84 -22.28 -3.12
CA THR A 234 16.07 -23.31 -4.15
C THR A 234 14.76 -23.74 -4.76
N ASP A 235 14.70 -23.92 -6.08
CA ASP A 235 13.49 -24.40 -6.77
C ASP A 235 13.05 -25.77 -6.25
N VAL A 236 14.01 -26.70 -6.09
CA VAL A 236 13.77 -28.02 -5.50
C VAL A 236 13.25 -27.92 -4.07
N GLY A 237 13.74 -26.95 -3.29
CA GLY A 237 13.28 -26.71 -1.93
C GLY A 237 11.86 -26.15 -1.87
N LEU A 238 11.51 -25.22 -2.76
CA LEU A 238 10.15 -24.69 -2.89
C LEU A 238 9.16 -25.79 -3.33
N GLU A 239 9.55 -26.62 -4.29
CA GLU A 239 8.76 -27.76 -4.75
C GLU A 239 8.54 -28.78 -3.62
N ALA A 240 9.62 -29.19 -2.94
CA ALA A 240 9.55 -30.14 -1.84
C ALA A 240 8.76 -29.62 -0.63
N PHE A 241 8.77 -28.30 -0.38
CA PHE A 241 7.97 -27.70 0.69
C PHE A 241 6.45 -27.81 0.43
N GLY A 242 6.06 -27.80 -0.84
CA GLY A 242 4.69 -28.02 -1.30
C GLY A 242 3.78 -26.80 -1.17
N ARG A 243 2.46 -27.06 -1.23
CA ARG A 243 1.40 -26.04 -1.27
C ARG A 243 0.52 -26.04 -0.01
N GLY A 244 -0.39 -25.07 0.08
CA GLY A 244 -1.40 -24.99 1.14
C GLY A 244 -0.83 -24.60 2.50
N LYS A 245 0.23 -23.79 2.51
CA LYS A 245 0.92 -23.32 3.71
C LYS A 245 0.49 -21.90 4.04
N SER A 246 0.44 -21.54 5.32
CA SER A 246 0.19 -20.17 5.80
C SER A 246 1.47 -19.33 5.76
N LEU A 247 2.26 -19.47 4.69
CA LEU A 247 3.58 -18.88 4.54
C LEU A 247 3.71 -18.21 3.17
N ILE A 248 4.28 -17.01 3.14
CA ILE A 248 4.79 -16.38 1.92
C ILE A 248 6.31 -16.22 2.02
N CYS A 249 6.98 -16.34 0.88
CA CYS A 249 8.42 -16.22 0.74
C CYS A 249 8.79 -14.96 -0.04
N ILE A 250 9.84 -14.28 0.41
CA ILE A 250 10.35 -13.05 -0.21
C ILE A 250 11.86 -13.16 -0.37
N SER A 251 12.34 -12.86 -1.58
CA SER A 251 13.77 -12.84 -1.88
C SER A 251 14.37 -11.43 -1.70
N GLY A 252 15.69 -11.34 -1.53
CA GLY A 252 16.39 -10.05 -1.59
C GLY A 252 16.25 -9.38 -2.96
N LYS A 253 16.03 -10.14 -4.03
CA LYS A 253 15.66 -9.60 -5.35
C LYS A 253 14.30 -8.91 -5.31
N ASP A 254 13.28 -9.52 -4.70
CA ASP A 254 11.98 -8.87 -4.54
C ASP A 254 12.08 -7.55 -3.76
N ILE A 255 12.89 -7.53 -2.70
CA ILE A 255 13.13 -6.30 -1.91
C ILE A 255 13.80 -5.22 -2.77
N ASN A 256 14.87 -5.57 -3.49
CA ASN A 256 15.56 -4.62 -4.38
C ASN A 256 14.64 -4.09 -5.48
N ASP A 257 13.92 -4.98 -6.17
CA ASP A 257 13.03 -4.61 -7.27
C ASP A 257 11.87 -3.73 -6.75
N ALA A 258 11.36 -4.00 -5.54
CA ALA A 258 10.33 -3.17 -4.92
C ALA A 258 10.84 -1.76 -4.58
N LEU A 259 12.04 -1.66 -4.00
CA LEU A 259 12.68 -0.37 -3.73
C LEU A 259 12.97 0.41 -5.02
N ASP A 260 13.43 -0.26 -6.07
CA ASP A 260 13.73 0.37 -7.37
C ASP A 260 12.48 0.90 -8.06
N LYS A 261 11.39 0.14 -7.98
CA LYS A 261 10.09 0.53 -8.52
C LYS A 261 9.29 1.44 -7.57
N HIS A 262 9.84 1.80 -6.41
CA HIS A 262 9.19 2.60 -5.37
C HIS A 262 7.82 2.02 -4.94
N ILE A 263 7.75 0.70 -4.87
CA ILE A 263 6.55 -0.04 -4.44
C ILE A 263 6.58 -0.15 -2.91
N PRO A 264 5.56 0.34 -2.19
CA PRO A 264 5.45 0.15 -0.74
C PRO A 264 5.46 -1.34 -0.38
N PHE A 265 6.19 -1.72 0.67
CA PHE A 265 6.34 -3.14 0.99
C PHE A 265 5.02 -3.79 1.43
N ALA A 266 4.08 -3.00 1.96
CA ALA A 266 2.72 -3.45 2.22
C ALA A 266 2.02 -3.99 0.96
N ASP A 267 2.19 -3.32 -0.19
CA ASP A 267 1.61 -3.76 -1.46
C ASP A 267 2.29 -5.04 -1.98
N VAL A 268 3.59 -5.21 -1.72
CA VAL A 268 4.32 -6.45 -2.02
C VAL A 268 3.75 -7.61 -1.21
N ILE A 269 3.49 -7.41 0.08
CA ILE A 269 2.85 -8.42 0.94
C ILE A 269 1.46 -8.75 0.41
N ASP A 270 0.62 -7.76 0.15
CA ASP A 270 -0.75 -7.95 -0.35
C ASP A 270 -0.78 -8.77 -1.65
N ARG A 271 0.08 -8.44 -2.63
CA ARG A 271 0.14 -9.20 -3.89
C ARG A 271 0.69 -10.62 -3.72
N LYS A 272 1.67 -10.83 -2.84
CA LYS A 272 2.21 -12.18 -2.56
C LYS A 272 1.20 -13.04 -1.81
N VAL A 273 0.45 -12.47 -0.87
CA VAL A 273 -0.64 -13.19 -0.16
C VAL A 273 -1.72 -13.60 -1.14
N ARG A 274 -2.16 -12.69 -2.01
CA ARG A 274 -3.14 -12.99 -3.05
C ARG A 274 -2.66 -14.13 -3.97
N ALA A 275 -1.43 -14.04 -4.47
CA ALA A 275 -0.86 -15.07 -5.32
C ALA A 275 -0.72 -16.43 -4.61
N ALA A 276 -0.35 -16.44 -3.33
CA ALA A 276 -0.29 -17.66 -2.54
C ALA A 276 -1.68 -18.27 -2.31
N ALA A 277 -2.71 -17.44 -2.09
CA ALA A 277 -4.09 -17.89 -1.95
C ALA A 277 -4.66 -18.45 -3.26
N GLU A 278 -4.39 -17.81 -4.39
CA GLU A 278 -4.92 -18.21 -5.70
C GLU A 278 -4.21 -19.42 -6.30
N THR A 279 -2.89 -19.56 -6.10
CA THR A 279 -2.07 -20.59 -6.75
C THR A 279 -1.60 -21.70 -5.81
N GLY A 280 -1.65 -21.46 -4.49
CA GLY A 280 -1.04 -22.30 -3.47
C GLY A 280 0.49 -22.21 -3.40
N SER A 281 1.13 -21.35 -4.21
CA SER A 281 2.59 -21.21 -4.27
C SER A 281 3.08 -20.20 -3.23
N VAL A 282 3.99 -20.62 -2.35
CA VAL A 282 4.51 -19.74 -1.29
C VAL A 282 5.49 -18.69 -1.81
N PHE A 283 6.09 -18.90 -2.99
CA PHE A 283 6.99 -17.97 -3.63
C PHE A 283 6.53 -17.67 -5.06
N VAL A 284 6.21 -16.40 -5.31
CA VAL A 284 6.04 -15.85 -6.66
C VAL A 284 6.96 -14.63 -6.76
N PRO A 285 7.87 -14.59 -7.76
CA PRO A 285 8.75 -13.44 -8.00
C PRO A 285 7.97 -12.13 -8.21
N LEU A 286 8.52 -11.00 -7.75
CA LEU A 286 7.84 -9.69 -7.81
C LEU A 286 7.48 -9.25 -9.24
N ASP A 287 8.33 -9.54 -10.23
CA ASP A 287 8.12 -9.19 -11.63
C ASP A 287 6.91 -9.87 -12.28
N LYS A 288 6.45 -10.98 -11.72
CA LYS A 288 5.20 -11.64 -12.14
C LYS A 288 3.96 -11.07 -11.46
N LEU A 289 4.14 -10.22 -10.45
CA LEU A 289 3.06 -9.64 -9.66
C LEU A 289 2.74 -8.19 -10.06
N PHE A 290 3.66 -7.47 -10.72
CA PHE A 290 3.56 -6.05 -11.11
C PHE A 290 4.03 -5.84 -12.54
#